data_AF-M4ZFL8-F1
#
_entry.id   AF-M4ZFL8-F1
#
_cell.length_a   1.000
_cell.length_b   1.000
_cell.length_c   1.000
_cell.angle_alpha   90.00
_cell.angle_beta   90.00
_cell.angle_gamma   90.00
#
_symmetry.space_group_name_H-M   'P 1'
#
loop_
_entity.id
_entity.type
_entity.pdbx_description
1 polymer ?
#
loop_
_entity_poly.entity_id
_entity_poly.type
_entity_poly.pdbx_seq_one_letter_code
_entity_poly.pdbx_strand_id
1 'polypeptide(L)'
;MFNDATRFLEGGLWRNAVEEGGQGLGSVFNYTGDLTVVQDGLKAAIAAGQFSGQTLANVNTILADITVAIDAATASVNGGGRFGSIAAAETALRSAHLDILDIVGRDANLSGQATNADGVTGFLQVPALLPEGVTAANAAKGTLAELGLIFNDAANRLLGGVNAGNVDIIQDDVDALIAGLNALVAANPLQFGGLTGVHALAIIDQLALVNTHINGAAGNVDIGRALNDDFLDIIDIVAGDTNLANMAQQNGLNGWSQFGDFLNPTPAYQDNQAQTEFWATFIAQSNALGKAAIAAVKSGDAAAMAQVTADLMTFKKDVTDFDAAQGGIFQARFDNELLGDQSTLGAEIAKILEGFQTGNKALVAAAADQMHQNAADVGGNNIPVNGGAYNVDGTTAAQVLATTGGGADAAALLAAITAAPGTNVIMLAGAMPSSHASAGPAMAAMEAPQLDMSQIEMSQQHAHHHMWA
;
A
#
# COMPACT_ATOMS: atom_id res chain seq x y z
N MET A 1 13.20 15.79 5.94
CA MET A 1 13.34 15.79 7.42
C MET A 1 12.01 16.00 8.11
N PHE A 2 11.43 17.21 8.21
CA PHE A 2 10.15 17.34 8.94
C PHE A 2 8.98 16.62 8.26
N ASN A 3 8.94 16.61 6.93
CA ASN A 3 7.95 15.82 6.18
C ASN A 3 8.14 14.32 6.44
N ASP A 4 9.37 13.82 6.41
CA ASP A 4 9.73 12.44 6.78
C ASP A 4 9.24 12.09 8.20
N ALA A 5 9.46 12.99 9.18
CA ALA A 5 8.90 12.82 10.53
C ALA A 5 7.37 12.80 10.54
N THR A 6 6.72 13.60 9.71
CA THR A 6 5.24 13.57 9.56
C THR A 6 4.80 12.21 9.01
N ARG A 7 5.51 11.72 7.99
CA ARG A 7 5.27 10.45 7.31
C ARG A 7 5.36 9.26 8.26
N PHE A 8 6.37 9.23 9.13
CA PHE A 8 6.52 8.19 10.17
C PHE A 8 5.42 8.20 11.24
N LEU A 9 4.71 9.31 11.41
CA LEU A 9 3.73 9.50 12.49
C LEU A 9 2.33 9.00 12.13
N GLU A 10 2.07 8.81 10.84
CA GLU A 10 0.84 8.24 10.30
C GLU A 10 0.62 6.83 10.87
N GLY A 11 -0.62 6.49 11.25
CA GLY A 11 -0.94 5.22 11.91
C GLY A 11 -0.42 5.10 13.35
N GLY A 12 0.63 5.85 13.72
CA GLY A 12 1.28 5.84 15.01
C GLY A 12 2.73 5.35 14.95
N LEU A 13 3.51 5.69 15.97
CA LEU A 13 4.89 5.21 16.06
C LEU A 13 4.95 3.77 16.56
N TRP A 14 5.89 3.00 16.02
CA TRP A 14 6.16 1.63 16.43
C TRP A 14 7.64 1.42 16.74
N ARG A 15 7.94 0.29 17.38
CA ARG A 15 9.32 -0.12 17.66
C ARG A 15 9.44 -1.63 17.76
N ASN A 16 10.63 -2.13 17.45
CA ASN A 16 11.01 -3.52 17.68
C ASN A 16 12.25 -3.67 18.57
N ALA A 17 12.31 -4.79 19.28
CA ALA A 17 13.47 -5.16 20.09
C ALA A 17 14.61 -5.76 19.25
N VAL A 18 14.29 -6.26 18.05
CA VAL A 18 15.21 -6.87 17.11
C VAL A 18 15.06 -6.15 15.78
N GLU A 19 16.17 -5.88 15.11
CA GLU A 19 16.15 -5.35 13.75
C GLU A 19 15.67 -6.44 12.79
N GLU A 20 14.71 -6.08 11.94
CA GLU A 20 14.14 -6.99 10.95
C GLU A 20 14.23 -6.38 9.56
N GLY A 21 14.78 -7.13 8.61
CA GLY A 21 14.85 -6.74 7.19
C GLY A 21 15.69 -5.51 6.86
N GLY A 22 16.53 -5.00 7.78
CA GLY A 22 17.39 -3.83 7.54
C GLY A 22 16.71 -2.47 7.74
N GLN A 23 15.53 -2.44 8.36
CA GLN A 23 14.73 -1.23 8.61
C GLN A 23 14.97 -0.61 10.00
N GLY A 24 16.01 -1.07 10.69
CA GLY A 24 16.31 -0.66 12.04
C GLY A 24 15.28 -1.14 13.06
N LEU A 25 15.13 -0.38 14.14
CA LEU A 25 14.36 -0.77 15.35
C LEU A 25 12.98 -0.07 15.43
N GLY A 26 12.50 0.48 14.31
CA GLY A 26 11.17 1.08 14.16
C GLY A 26 11.13 2.60 14.00
N SER A 27 9.93 3.09 13.64
CA SER A 27 9.72 4.47 13.19
C SER A 27 10.00 5.53 14.26
N VAL A 28 9.92 5.17 15.55
CA VAL A 28 10.24 6.09 16.66
C VAL A 28 11.66 6.68 16.56
N PHE A 29 12.63 5.89 16.11
CA PHE A 29 14.02 6.33 16.03
C PHE A 29 14.26 7.25 14.83
N ASN A 30 13.63 6.95 13.69
CA ASN A 30 13.70 7.82 12.52
C ASN A 30 13.00 9.15 12.80
N TYR A 31 11.79 9.10 13.39
CA TYR A 31 11.05 10.29 13.82
C TYR A 31 11.86 11.20 14.75
N THR A 32 12.42 10.64 15.82
CA THR A 32 13.22 11.42 16.79
C THR A 32 14.53 11.91 16.20
N GLY A 33 15.16 11.12 15.32
CA GLY A 33 16.34 11.53 14.55
C GLY A 33 16.07 12.74 13.66
N ASP A 34 15.02 12.69 12.85
CA ASP A 34 14.61 13.79 11.97
C ASP A 34 14.26 15.06 12.75
N LEU A 35 13.51 14.92 13.84
CA LEU A 35 13.19 16.06 14.70
C LEU A 35 14.44 16.65 15.37
N THR A 36 15.43 15.84 15.72
CA THR A 36 16.71 16.33 16.26
C THR A 36 17.46 17.15 15.21
N VAL A 37 17.50 16.68 13.96
CA VAL A 37 18.11 17.44 12.84
C VAL A 37 17.40 18.78 12.64
N VAL A 38 16.07 18.79 12.65
CA VAL A 38 15.28 20.04 12.55
C VAL A 38 15.57 20.96 13.75
N GLN A 39 15.62 20.42 14.96
CA GLN A 39 15.90 21.18 16.17
C GLN A 39 17.27 21.88 16.10
N ASP A 40 18.30 21.15 15.68
CA ASP A 40 19.66 21.68 15.59
C ASP A 40 19.78 22.72 14.47
N GLY A 41 19.10 22.51 13.34
CA GLY A 41 19.00 23.50 12.27
C GLY A 41 18.37 24.81 12.73
N LEU A 42 17.25 24.75 13.46
CA LEU A 42 16.59 25.94 14.01
C LEU A 42 17.46 26.67 15.05
N LYS A 43 18.13 25.94 15.94
CA LYS A 43 19.08 26.53 16.90
C LYS A 43 20.24 27.25 16.18
N ALA A 44 20.77 26.66 15.12
CA ALA A 44 21.83 27.27 14.32
C ALA A 44 21.33 28.55 13.61
N ALA A 45 20.11 28.53 13.07
CA ALA A 45 19.49 29.69 12.44
C ALA A 45 19.24 30.84 13.43
N ILE A 46 18.81 30.54 14.66
CA ILE A 46 18.73 31.54 15.76
C ILE A 46 20.11 32.12 16.05
N ALA A 47 21.14 31.29 16.22
CA ALA A 47 22.49 31.74 16.51
C ALA A 47 23.09 32.61 15.40
N ALA A 48 22.69 32.36 14.15
CA ALA A 48 23.04 33.16 12.98
C ALA A 48 22.19 34.45 12.83
N GLY A 49 21.21 34.68 13.71
CA GLY A 49 20.34 35.86 13.67
C GLY A 49 19.34 35.87 12.52
N GLN A 50 18.96 34.71 11.99
CA GLN A 50 18.04 34.60 10.84
C GLN A 50 16.59 34.94 11.20
N PHE A 51 16.23 34.91 12.49
CA PHE A 51 14.89 35.20 12.98
C PHE A 51 14.89 36.41 13.92
N SER A 52 13.81 37.19 13.87
CA SER A 52 13.59 38.33 14.77
C SER A 52 12.10 38.51 15.06
N GLY A 53 11.77 39.33 16.07
CA GLY A 53 10.39 39.70 16.40
C GLY A 53 9.48 38.49 16.64
N GLN A 54 8.29 38.51 16.05
CA GLN A 54 7.30 37.44 16.19
C GLN A 54 7.80 36.10 15.62
N THR A 55 8.52 36.12 14.50
CA THR A 55 9.08 34.89 13.92
C THR A 55 10.08 34.22 14.85
N LEU A 56 10.92 34.98 15.56
CA LEU A 56 11.79 34.40 16.60
C LEU A 56 10.99 33.81 17.77
N ALA A 57 9.90 34.46 18.19
CA ALA A 57 9.03 33.91 19.23
C ALA A 57 8.40 32.58 18.77
N ASN A 58 7.91 32.53 17.54
CA ASN A 58 7.34 31.34 16.90
C ASN A 58 8.36 30.19 16.81
N VAL A 59 9.60 30.46 16.39
CA VAL A 59 10.66 29.43 16.35
C VAL A 59 10.99 28.89 17.74
N ASN A 60 10.98 29.74 18.78
CA ASN A 60 11.19 29.25 20.14
C ASN A 60 10.04 28.35 20.64
N THR A 61 8.80 28.63 20.23
CA THR A 61 7.67 27.73 20.47
C THR A 61 7.86 26.40 19.74
N ILE A 62 8.20 26.42 18.45
CA ILE A 62 8.51 25.20 17.67
C ILE A 62 9.60 24.36 18.34
N LEU A 63 10.68 24.99 18.85
CA LEU A 63 11.74 24.26 19.56
C LEU A 63 11.25 23.59 20.86
N ALA A 64 10.30 24.21 21.56
CA ALA A 64 9.65 23.63 22.73
C ALA A 64 8.77 22.45 22.32
N ASP A 65 7.98 22.59 21.26
CA ASP A 65 7.12 21.52 20.74
C ASP A 65 7.93 20.33 20.20
N ILE A 66 9.04 20.57 19.51
CA ILE A 66 9.96 19.50 19.09
C ILE A 66 10.46 18.72 20.31
N THR A 67 10.77 19.41 21.41
CA THR A 67 11.19 18.75 22.65
C THR A 67 10.06 17.89 23.23
N VAL A 68 8.82 18.40 23.25
CA VAL A 68 7.65 17.64 23.68
C VAL A 68 7.43 16.42 22.77
N ALA A 69 7.51 16.60 21.45
CA ALA A 69 7.30 15.55 20.46
C ALA A 69 8.35 14.44 20.59
N ILE A 70 9.64 14.76 20.77
CA ILE A 70 10.69 13.73 20.96
C ILE A 70 10.44 12.91 22.24
N ASP A 71 10.13 13.58 23.35
CA ASP A 71 9.83 12.92 24.62
C ASP A 71 8.57 12.06 24.53
N ALA A 72 7.53 12.57 23.87
CA ALA A 72 6.25 11.90 23.67
C ALA A 72 6.37 10.70 22.74
N ALA A 73 7.15 10.80 21.67
CA ALA A 73 7.45 9.71 20.74
C ALA A 73 8.10 8.52 21.45
N THR A 74 9.07 8.79 22.32
CA THR A 74 9.69 7.72 23.12
C THR A 74 8.68 7.13 24.12
N ALA A 75 7.84 7.97 24.71
CA ALA A 75 6.85 7.54 25.70
C ALA A 75 5.70 6.73 25.09
N SER A 76 5.23 7.05 23.88
CA SER A 76 4.12 6.34 23.24
C SER A 76 4.45 4.85 23.03
N VAL A 77 5.72 4.53 22.77
CA VAL A 77 6.16 3.14 22.54
C VAL A 77 6.76 2.45 23.78
N ASN A 78 7.03 3.19 24.86
CA ASN A 78 7.64 2.68 26.11
C ASN A 78 6.67 2.60 27.30
N GLY A 79 5.36 2.82 27.10
CA GLY A 79 4.38 2.74 28.18
C GLY A 79 4.13 4.07 28.92
N GLY A 80 4.15 5.19 28.20
CA GLY A 80 3.63 6.48 28.64
C GLY A 80 4.61 7.39 29.38
N GLY A 81 5.68 6.86 29.99
CA GLY A 81 6.74 7.66 30.61
C GLY A 81 6.21 8.79 31.52
N ARG A 82 6.69 10.02 31.31
CA ARG A 82 6.26 11.20 32.07
C ARG A 82 4.82 11.66 31.80
N PHE A 83 4.20 11.18 30.73
CA PHE A 83 2.83 11.50 30.35
C PHE A 83 1.82 10.58 31.05
N GLY A 84 2.30 9.56 31.78
CA GLY A 84 1.49 8.68 32.64
C GLY A 84 0.75 7.55 31.91
N SER A 85 0.53 7.67 30.59
CA SER A 85 -0.04 6.60 29.76
C SER A 85 0.39 6.74 28.30
N ILE A 86 0.29 5.67 27.52
CA ILE A 86 0.54 5.68 26.07
C ILE A 86 -0.41 6.68 25.40
N ALA A 87 -1.71 6.60 25.65
CA ALA A 87 -2.72 7.51 25.09
C ALA A 87 -2.40 9.00 25.35
N ALA A 88 -1.93 9.33 26.56
CA ALA A 88 -1.53 10.70 26.89
C ALA A 88 -0.24 11.13 26.16
N ALA A 89 0.72 10.21 25.97
CA ALA A 89 1.92 10.46 25.18
C ALA A 89 1.57 10.66 23.69
N GLU A 90 0.74 9.80 23.12
CA GLU A 90 0.23 9.93 21.74
C GLU A 90 -0.52 11.25 21.51
N THR A 91 -1.38 11.64 22.46
CA THR A 91 -2.08 12.94 22.42
C THR A 91 -1.10 14.12 22.44
N ALA A 92 -0.09 14.07 23.30
CA ALA A 92 0.93 15.11 23.38
C ALA A 92 1.82 15.17 22.14
N LEU A 93 2.19 14.00 21.61
CA LEU A 93 2.97 13.84 20.37
C LEU A 93 2.24 14.49 19.19
N ARG A 94 0.98 14.09 18.99
CA ARG A 94 0.10 14.65 17.98
C ARG A 94 -0.05 16.17 18.12
N SER A 95 -0.36 16.64 19.33
CA SER A 95 -0.61 18.07 19.58
C SER A 95 0.63 18.92 19.27
N ALA A 96 1.80 18.50 19.73
CA ALA A 96 3.06 19.19 19.46
C ALA A 96 3.39 19.19 17.96
N HIS A 97 3.19 18.06 17.27
CA HIS A 97 3.49 17.96 15.84
C HIS A 97 2.58 18.87 14.99
N LEU A 98 1.28 18.91 15.31
CA LEU A 98 0.32 19.78 14.62
C LEU A 98 0.54 21.27 14.95
N ASP A 99 0.93 21.61 16.18
CA ASP A 99 1.25 23.01 16.53
C ASP A 99 2.45 23.53 15.74
N ILE A 100 3.47 22.69 15.50
CA ILE A 100 4.61 23.05 14.64
C ILE A 100 4.14 23.37 13.21
N LEU A 101 3.34 22.51 12.60
CA LEU A 101 2.81 22.71 11.24
C LEU A 101 1.96 23.98 11.15
N ASP A 102 1.14 24.22 12.17
CA ASP A 102 0.27 25.38 12.25
C ASP A 102 1.04 26.70 12.42
N ILE A 103 2.04 26.73 13.30
CA ILE A 103 2.91 27.89 13.48
C ILE A 103 3.65 28.22 12.18
N VAL A 104 4.22 27.23 11.50
CA VAL A 104 4.90 27.43 10.21
C VAL A 104 3.92 27.91 9.15
N GLY A 105 2.72 27.32 9.07
CA GLY A 105 1.70 27.68 8.10
C GLY A 105 1.15 29.11 8.27
N ARG A 106 1.09 29.62 9.50
CA ARG A 106 0.58 30.98 9.80
C ARG A 106 1.65 32.07 9.76
N ASP A 107 2.92 31.73 9.97
CA ASP A 107 4.03 32.69 9.91
C ASP A 107 4.57 32.79 8.47
N ALA A 108 4.23 33.87 7.78
CA ALA A 108 4.64 34.10 6.39
C ALA A 108 6.17 34.07 6.16
N ASN A 109 6.98 34.41 7.18
CA ASN A 109 8.43 34.32 7.04
C ASN A 109 8.89 32.87 7.13
N LEU A 110 8.33 32.08 8.06
CA LEU A 110 8.66 30.66 8.18
C LEU A 110 8.15 29.88 6.96
N SER A 111 6.91 30.10 6.55
CA SER A 111 6.36 29.45 5.35
C SER A 111 7.18 29.80 4.11
N GLY A 112 7.63 31.06 3.98
CA GLY A 112 8.48 31.50 2.87
C GLY A 112 9.89 30.90 2.89
N GLN A 113 10.38 30.46 4.05
CA GLN A 113 11.69 29.82 4.22
C GLN A 113 11.61 28.29 4.23
N ALA A 114 10.41 27.71 4.30
CA ALA A 114 10.21 26.25 4.31
C ALA A 114 10.49 25.60 2.95
N THR A 115 10.55 26.39 1.87
CA THR A 115 10.94 25.92 0.53
C THR A 115 12.43 26.11 0.30
N ASN A 116 13.14 25.02 -0.02
CA ASN A 116 14.57 25.07 -0.32
C ASN A 116 14.85 25.59 -1.74
N ALA A 117 16.12 25.75 -2.09
CA ALA A 117 16.55 26.27 -3.40
C ALA A 117 16.15 25.37 -4.59
N ASP A 118 15.90 24.08 -4.33
CA ASP A 118 15.47 23.10 -5.32
C ASP A 118 13.94 23.07 -5.47
N GLY A 119 13.21 23.92 -4.75
CA GLY A 119 11.75 24.01 -4.78
C GLY A 119 11.04 22.98 -3.88
N VAL A 120 11.78 22.18 -3.11
CA VAL A 120 11.20 21.22 -2.16
C VAL A 120 10.71 21.98 -0.93
N THR A 121 9.42 21.83 -0.62
CA THR A 121 8.78 22.48 0.53
C THR A 121 8.71 21.51 1.71
N GLY A 122 9.33 21.88 2.83
CA GLY A 122 9.17 21.22 4.12
C GLY A 122 7.92 21.72 4.86
N PHE A 123 7.59 21.07 5.98
CA PHE A 123 6.42 21.40 6.81
C PHE A 123 5.12 21.37 6.00
N LEU A 124 4.98 20.37 5.13
CA LEU A 124 3.75 20.14 4.39
C LEU A 124 2.59 19.89 5.37
N GLN A 125 1.45 20.47 5.07
CA GLN A 125 0.26 20.28 5.90
C GLN A 125 -0.25 18.85 5.77
N VAL A 126 -0.76 18.32 6.87
CA VAL A 126 -1.41 17.00 6.92
C VAL A 126 -2.83 17.08 6.32
N PRO A 127 -3.46 15.95 5.96
CA PRO A 127 -4.86 15.91 5.53
C PRO A 127 -5.77 16.70 6.47
N ALA A 128 -6.77 17.40 5.94
CA ALA A 128 -7.63 18.24 6.78
C ALA A 128 -8.65 17.42 7.57
N LEU A 129 -8.95 17.86 8.80
CA LEU A 129 -10.12 17.38 9.53
C LEU A 129 -11.42 17.81 8.83
N LEU A 130 -12.50 17.07 9.08
CA LEU A 130 -13.85 17.52 8.75
C LEU A 130 -14.17 18.85 9.48
N PRO A 131 -15.00 19.73 8.88
CA PRO A 131 -15.39 20.98 9.52
C PRO A 131 -16.07 20.76 10.88
N GLU A 132 -15.97 21.76 11.76
CA GLU A 132 -16.60 21.70 13.08
C GLU A 132 -18.11 21.38 12.98
N GLY A 133 -18.55 20.37 13.74
CA GLY A 133 -19.94 19.89 13.74
C GLY A 133 -20.30 18.92 12.62
N VAL A 134 -19.37 18.65 11.68
CA VAL A 134 -19.50 17.60 10.68
C VAL A 134 -18.83 16.33 11.22
N THR A 135 -19.51 15.19 11.05
CA THR A 135 -19.03 13.85 11.40
C THR A 135 -19.23 12.93 10.21
N ALA A 136 -18.60 11.75 10.22
CA ALA A 136 -18.89 10.69 9.26
C ALA A 136 -20.39 10.48 9.02
N ALA A 137 -21.20 10.50 10.08
CA ALA A 137 -22.64 10.27 9.98
C ALA A 137 -23.37 11.31 9.11
N ASN A 138 -22.99 12.59 9.19
CA ASN A 138 -23.70 13.69 8.51
C ASN A 138 -22.94 14.29 7.31
N ALA A 139 -21.69 13.90 7.08
CA ALA A 139 -20.92 14.29 5.90
C ALA A 139 -21.58 13.82 4.60
N ALA A 140 -21.38 14.56 3.51
CA ALA A 140 -21.81 14.16 2.16
C ALA A 140 -21.01 12.92 1.69
N LYS A 141 -21.64 12.06 0.88
CA LYS A 141 -21.10 10.75 0.45
C LYS A 141 -21.53 10.38 -0.98
N GLY A 142 -21.94 11.37 -1.77
CA GLY A 142 -22.47 11.19 -3.12
C GLY A 142 -21.39 11.01 -4.19
N THR A 143 -20.13 11.37 -3.89
CA THR A 143 -19.00 11.22 -4.81
C THR A 143 -17.76 10.66 -4.10
N LEU A 144 -16.78 10.17 -4.87
CA LEU A 144 -15.51 9.70 -4.31
C LEU A 144 -14.76 10.85 -3.61
N ALA A 145 -14.81 12.06 -4.16
CA ALA A 145 -14.17 13.24 -3.57
C ALA A 145 -14.76 13.59 -2.18
N GLU A 146 -16.08 13.46 -2.01
CA GLU A 146 -16.74 13.67 -0.72
C GLU A 146 -16.37 12.59 0.31
N LEU A 147 -16.32 11.32 -0.12
CA LEU A 147 -15.77 10.24 0.72
C LEU A 147 -14.32 10.54 1.12
N GLY A 148 -13.52 11.08 0.20
CA GLY A 148 -12.14 11.46 0.46
C GLY A 148 -11.97 12.52 1.56
N LEU A 149 -13.00 13.32 1.88
CA LEU A 149 -12.96 14.23 3.02
C LEU A 149 -13.09 13.48 4.36
N ILE A 150 -13.86 12.39 4.39
CA ILE A 150 -13.96 11.49 5.55
C ILE A 150 -12.64 10.74 5.70
N PHE A 151 -12.04 10.28 4.60
CA PHE A 151 -10.70 9.68 4.62
C PHE A 151 -9.64 10.63 5.18
N ASN A 152 -9.66 11.90 4.76
CA ASN A 152 -8.74 12.90 5.31
C ASN A 152 -8.93 13.10 6.83
N ASP A 153 -10.16 13.04 7.35
CA ASP A 153 -10.42 13.13 8.79
C ASP A 153 -9.80 11.93 9.54
N ALA A 154 -10.02 10.71 9.04
CA ALA A 154 -9.44 9.49 9.60
C ALA A 154 -7.89 9.54 9.56
N ALA A 155 -7.32 9.84 8.39
CA ALA A 155 -5.88 9.94 8.18
C ALA A 155 -5.25 11.00 9.10
N ASN A 156 -5.90 12.15 9.23
CA ASN A 156 -5.47 13.16 10.18
C ASN A 156 -5.51 12.62 11.59
N ARG A 157 -6.63 12.03 12.06
CA ARG A 157 -6.82 11.54 13.44
C ARG A 157 -5.89 10.40 13.84
N LEU A 158 -5.39 9.65 12.87
CA LEU A 158 -4.40 8.59 13.06
C LEU A 158 -3.00 9.12 13.40
N LEU A 159 -2.70 10.40 13.13
CA LEU A 159 -1.41 10.97 13.53
C LEU A 159 -1.23 10.89 15.04
N GLY A 160 -0.20 10.15 15.44
CA GLY A 160 0.11 9.87 16.84
C GLY A 160 -0.44 8.55 17.37
N GLY A 161 -1.20 7.79 16.59
CA GLY A 161 -1.70 6.46 16.96
C GLY A 161 -3.17 6.41 17.36
N VAL A 162 -3.64 5.19 17.65
CA VAL A 162 -5.02 4.89 18.04
C VAL A 162 -5.12 4.60 19.53
N ASN A 163 -6.02 5.31 20.21
CA ASN A 163 -6.29 5.13 21.62
C ASN A 163 -7.76 5.38 21.97
N ALA A 164 -8.11 5.18 23.24
CA ALA A 164 -9.48 5.34 23.73
C ALA A 164 -10.10 6.72 23.49
N GLY A 165 -9.31 7.75 23.18
CA GLY A 165 -9.80 9.10 22.89
C GLY A 165 -10.19 9.34 21.43
N ASN A 166 -9.69 8.55 20.48
CA ASN A 166 -9.94 8.74 19.05
C ASN A 166 -10.50 7.50 18.33
N VAL A 167 -10.39 6.31 18.92
CA VAL A 167 -10.74 5.03 18.28
C VAL A 167 -12.14 5.02 17.68
N ASP A 168 -13.16 5.41 18.46
CA ASP A 168 -14.56 5.37 18.00
C ASP A 168 -14.78 6.28 16.78
N ILE A 169 -14.11 7.45 16.75
CA ILE A 169 -14.27 8.40 15.64
C ILE A 169 -13.59 7.87 14.37
N ILE A 170 -12.40 7.30 14.51
CA ILE A 170 -11.69 6.71 13.37
C ILE A 170 -12.48 5.53 12.81
N GLN A 171 -13.06 4.69 13.67
CA GLN A 171 -13.92 3.58 13.23
C GLN A 171 -15.18 4.07 12.54
N ASP A 172 -15.86 5.10 13.07
CA ASP A 172 -17.02 5.71 12.42
C ASP A 172 -16.67 6.26 11.02
N ASP A 173 -15.50 6.88 10.86
CA ASP A 173 -15.01 7.37 9.57
C ASP A 173 -14.75 6.21 8.60
N VAL A 174 -14.02 5.18 9.04
CA VAL A 174 -13.70 3.99 8.23
C VAL A 174 -14.95 3.23 7.82
N ASP A 175 -15.90 3.01 8.72
CA ASP A 175 -17.18 2.36 8.42
C ASP A 175 -18.01 3.15 7.40
N ALA A 176 -18.01 4.48 7.51
CA ALA A 176 -18.68 5.34 6.54
C ALA A 176 -18.01 5.31 5.16
N LEU A 177 -16.69 5.19 5.10
CA LEU A 177 -15.94 5.02 3.85
C LEU A 177 -16.27 3.68 3.19
N ILE A 178 -16.24 2.57 3.94
CA ILE A 178 -16.59 1.23 3.44
C ILE A 178 -18.01 1.23 2.89
N ALA A 179 -18.99 1.71 3.67
CA ALA A 179 -20.38 1.75 3.24
C ALA A 179 -20.59 2.67 2.04
N GLY A 180 -19.96 3.84 2.04
CA GLY A 180 -20.05 4.84 0.98
C GLY A 180 -19.45 4.36 -0.34
N LEU A 181 -18.26 3.76 -0.31
CA LEU A 181 -17.57 3.28 -1.49
C LEU A 181 -18.31 2.08 -2.11
N ASN A 182 -18.80 1.15 -1.29
CA ASN A 182 -19.69 0.07 -1.75
C ASN A 182 -20.94 0.62 -2.46
N ALA A 183 -21.60 1.61 -1.88
CA ALA A 183 -22.78 2.24 -2.49
C ALA A 183 -22.43 2.96 -3.80
N LEU A 184 -21.27 3.63 -3.85
CA LEU A 184 -20.83 4.38 -5.03
C LEU A 184 -20.46 3.45 -6.20
N VAL A 185 -19.75 2.36 -5.92
CA VAL A 185 -19.41 1.32 -6.91
C VAL A 185 -20.68 0.68 -7.47
N ALA A 186 -21.62 0.31 -6.60
CA ALA A 186 -22.89 -0.29 -7.02
C ALA A 186 -23.76 0.67 -7.85
N ALA A 187 -23.77 1.97 -7.52
CA ALA A 187 -24.55 2.97 -8.24
C ALA A 187 -23.93 3.35 -9.59
N ASN A 188 -22.60 3.21 -9.76
CA ASN A 188 -21.87 3.68 -10.95
C ASN A 188 -21.01 2.58 -11.60
N PRO A 189 -21.60 1.43 -11.99
CA PRO A 189 -20.82 0.25 -12.43
C PRO A 189 -19.97 0.48 -13.69
N LEU A 190 -20.31 1.47 -14.52
CA LEU A 190 -19.50 1.84 -15.70
C LEU A 190 -18.24 2.63 -15.31
N GLN A 191 -18.33 3.46 -14.28
CA GLN A 191 -17.24 4.29 -13.79
C GLN A 191 -16.21 3.46 -13.01
N PHE A 192 -16.67 2.39 -12.35
CA PHE A 192 -15.85 1.40 -11.66
C PHE A 192 -15.71 0.10 -12.47
N GLY A 193 -15.73 0.19 -13.81
CA GLY A 193 -15.47 -0.96 -14.67
C GLY A 193 -13.97 -1.28 -14.76
N GLY A 194 -13.63 -2.55 -15.05
CA GLY A 194 -12.25 -2.97 -15.28
C GLY A 194 -11.35 -2.76 -14.06
N LEU A 195 -10.13 -2.28 -14.29
CA LEU A 195 -9.09 -2.13 -13.25
C LEU A 195 -9.51 -1.16 -12.13
N THR A 196 -10.20 -0.06 -12.45
CA THR A 196 -10.73 0.89 -11.47
C THR A 196 -11.71 0.23 -10.48
N GLY A 197 -12.46 -0.78 -10.92
CA GLY A 197 -13.30 -1.57 -10.02
C GLY A 197 -12.54 -2.56 -9.14
N VAL A 198 -11.39 -3.05 -9.61
CA VAL A 198 -10.47 -3.88 -8.80
C VAL A 198 -9.85 -3.01 -7.71
N HIS A 199 -9.33 -1.84 -8.08
CA HIS A 199 -8.76 -0.86 -7.17
C HIS A 199 -9.76 -0.36 -6.11
N ALA A 200 -11.01 -0.06 -6.51
CA ALA A 200 -12.04 0.33 -5.55
C ALA A 200 -12.39 -0.79 -4.56
N LEU A 201 -12.33 -2.06 -4.97
CA LEU A 201 -12.50 -3.18 -4.04
C LEU A 201 -11.30 -3.31 -3.09
N ALA A 202 -10.06 -3.18 -3.60
CA ALA A 202 -8.86 -3.19 -2.77
C ALA A 202 -8.91 -2.11 -1.68
N ILE A 203 -9.36 -0.88 -2.00
CA ILE A 203 -9.57 0.18 -0.99
C ILE A 203 -10.59 -0.25 0.06
N ILE A 204 -11.71 -0.87 -0.33
CA ILE A 204 -12.74 -1.34 0.61
C ILE A 204 -12.16 -2.39 1.56
N ASP A 205 -11.39 -3.33 1.04
CA ASP A 205 -10.82 -4.44 1.80
C ASP A 205 -9.71 -3.94 2.75
N GLN A 206 -8.86 -3.00 2.31
CA GLN A 206 -7.88 -2.33 3.16
C GLN A 206 -8.52 -1.48 4.26
N LEU A 207 -9.61 -0.77 3.97
CA LEU A 207 -10.39 -0.09 5.02
C LEU A 207 -10.96 -1.09 6.04
N ALA A 208 -11.40 -2.28 5.59
CA ALA A 208 -11.83 -3.32 6.52
C ALA A 208 -10.67 -3.88 7.35
N LEU A 209 -9.46 -3.93 6.78
CA LEU A 209 -8.24 -4.32 7.46
C LEU A 209 -7.83 -3.30 8.54
N VAL A 210 -7.94 -1.99 8.26
CA VAL A 210 -7.79 -0.92 9.27
C VAL A 210 -8.67 -1.20 10.48
N ASN A 211 -9.95 -1.55 10.26
CA ASN A 211 -10.85 -1.90 11.35
C ASN A 211 -10.41 -3.17 12.11
N THR A 212 -9.88 -4.18 11.42
CA THR A 212 -9.28 -5.37 12.06
C THR A 212 -8.12 -4.96 12.96
N HIS A 213 -7.19 -4.14 12.45
CA HIS A 213 -6.04 -3.64 13.20
C HIS A 213 -6.46 -2.84 14.42
N ILE A 214 -7.36 -1.87 14.26
CA ILE A 214 -7.89 -1.04 15.35
C ILE A 214 -8.53 -1.90 16.45
N ASN A 215 -9.37 -2.88 16.08
CA ASN A 215 -10.01 -3.77 17.05
C ASN A 215 -9.01 -4.69 17.76
N GLY A 216 -7.88 -5.00 17.12
CA GLY A 216 -6.75 -5.75 17.67
C GLY A 216 -5.71 -4.91 18.41
N ALA A 217 -5.89 -3.58 18.50
CA ALA A 217 -4.86 -2.63 18.94
C ALA A 217 -4.36 -2.80 20.37
N ALA A 218 -5.16 -3.40 21.25
CA ALA A 218 -4.86 -3.44 22.68
C ALA A 218 -3.57 -4.24 22.96
N GLY A 219 -2.47 -3.52 23.17
CA GLY A 219 -1.15 -4.11 23.45
C GLY A 219 -0.39 -4.61 22.22
N ASN A 220 -0.89 -4.36 21.00
CA ASN A 220 -0.16 -4.63 19.77
C ASN A 220 0.86 -3.49 19.53
N VAL A 221 2.15 -3.84 19.51
CA VAL A 221 3.24 -2.86 19.33
C VAL A 221 3.50 -2.51 17.86
N ASP A 222 2.96 -3.31 16.94
CA ASP A 222 3.18 -3.21 15.50
C ASP A 222 2.02 -2.49 14.80
N ILE A 223 0.93 -2.16 15.52
CA ILE A 223 -0.26 -1.54 14.91
C ILE A 223 0.04 -0.23 14.18
N GLY A 224 0.96 0.58 14.71
CA GLY A 224 1.37 1.82 14.06
C GLY A 224 1.96 1.59 12.67
N ARG A 225 2.68 0.46 12.48
CA ARG A 225 3.19 0.05 11.16
C ARG A 225 2.04 -0.35 10.23
N ALA A 226 1.15 -1.22 10.70
CA ALA A 226 0.08 -1.77 9.88
C ALA A 226 -0.90 -0.66 9.41
N LEU A 227 -1.29 0.24 10.31
CA LEU A 227 -2.16 1.36 9.97
C LEU A 227 -1.49 2.38 9.04
N ASN A 228 -0.17 2.54 9.14
CA ASN A 228 0.58 3.36 8.21
C ASN A 228 0.53 2.76 6.81
N ASP A 229 0.81 1.46 6.67
CA ASP A 229 0.73 0.76 5.39
C ASP A 229 -0.67 0.85 4.78
N ASP A 230 -1.70 0.47 5.53
CA ASP A 230 -3.09 0.47 5.04
C ASP A 230 -3.51 1.83 4.45
N PHE A 231 -3.17 2.94 5.11
CA PHE A 231 -3.58 4.27 4.65
C PHE A 231 -2.80 4.75 3.43
N LEU A 232 -1.55 4.34 3.30
CA LEU A 232 -0.69 4.75 2.22
C LEU A 232 -0.96 4.02 0.94
N ASP A 233 -1.16 2.74 1.08
CA ASP A 233 -1.72 1.91 0.06
C ASP A 233 -3.01 2.50 -0.51
N ILE A 234 -3.98 2.87 0.34
CA ILE A 234 -5.22 3.50 -0.11
C ILE A 234 -4.94 4.80 -0.89
N ILE A 235 -4.04 5.64 -0.40
CA ILE A 235 -3.66 6.90 -1.07
C ILE A 235 -3.03 6.60 -2.44
N ASP A 236 -2.14 5.62 -2.51
CA ASP A 236 -1.41 5.25 -3.71
C ASP A 236 -2.31 4.59 -4.75
N ILE A 237 -3.29 3.77 -4.34
CA ILE A 237 -4.33 3.25 -5.24
C ILE A 237 -5.10 4.41 -5.88
N VAL A 238 -5.55 5.37 -5.07
CA VAL A 238 -6.34 6.50 -5.57
C VAL A 238 -5.51 7.38 -6.50
N ALA A 239 -4.25 7.63 -6.18
CA ALA A 239 -3.35 8.46 -6.97
C ALA A 239 -2.87 7.76 -8.26
N GLY A 240 -2.63 6.45 -8.20
CA GLY A 240 -2.15 5.63 -9.32
C GLY A 240 -3.23 5.29 -10.34
N ASP A 241 -4.49 5.14 -9.91
CA ASP A 241 -5.61 4.96 -10.84
C ASP A 241 -6.08 6.30 -11.40
N THR A 242 -5.87 6.53 -12.70
CA THR A 242 -6.27 7.79 -13.36
C THR A 242 -7.76 8.12 -13.19
N ASN A 243 -8.64 7.11 -13.18
CA ASN A 243 -10.07 7.36 -12.98
C ASN A 243 -10.36 7.72 -11.52
N LEU A 244 -9.79 6.99 -10.55
CA LEU A 244 -9.97 7.32 -9.12
C LEU A 244 -9.38 8.69 -8.79
N ALA A 245 -8.19 9.03 -9.30
CA ALA A 245 -7.57 10.34 -9.11
C ALA A 245 -8.47 11.47 -9.63
N ASN A 246 -9.06 11.31 -10.83
CA ASN A 246 -10.03 12.26 -11.37
C ASN A 246 -11.31 12.33 -10.55
N MET A 247 -11.78 11.20 -10.02
CA MET A 247 -12.95 11.12 -9.15
C MET A 247 -12.73 11.77 -7.79
N ALA A 248 -11.54 11.64 -7.22
CA ALA A 248 -11.12 12.19 -5.94
C ALA A 248 -11.07 13.72 -5.93
N GLN A 249 -10.95 14.34 -7.11
CA GLN A 249 -10.89 15.80 -7.30
C GLN A 249 -12.22 16.41 -7.80
N GLN A 250 -13.28 15.61 -7.88
CA GLN A 250 -14.58 16.08 -8.36
C GLN A 250 -15.09 17.26 -7.53
N ASN A 251 -15.73 18.22 -8.22
CA ASN A 251 -16.28 19.44 -7.64
C ASN A 251 -15.23 20.35 -6.97
N GLY A 252 -13.94 20.19 -7.26
CA GLY A 252 -12.86 20.98 -6.68
C GLY A 252 -12.59 20.67 -5.20
N LEU A 253 -13.07 19.52 -4.73
CA LEU A 253 -12.74 18.98 -3.42
C LEU A 253 -11.37 18.29 -3.49
N ASN A 254 -10.63 18.33 -2.38
CA ASN A 254 -9.32 17.69 -2.24
C ASN A 254 -9.40 16.57 -1.19
N GLY A 255 -10.26 15.57 -1.44
CA GLY A 255 -10.28 14.34 -0.66
C GLY A 255 -9.09 13.44 -1.00
N TRP A 256 -8.80 12.42 -0.17
CA TRP A 256 -7.69 11.47 -0.40
C TRP A 256 -6.33 12.17 -0.51
N SER A 257 -6.11 13.14 0.38
CA SER A 257 -4.90 13.95 0.38
C SER A 257 -3.67 13.12 0.70
N GLN A 258 -2.62 13.30 -0.09
CA GLN A 258 -1.32 12.69 0.16
C GLN A 258 -0.62 13.34 1.35
N PHE A 259 0.15 12.55 2.08
CA PHE A 259 1.19 13.07 2.95
C PHE A 259 2.44 13.41 2.14
N GLY A 260 3.32 14.25 2.70
CA GLY A 260 4.56 14.61 2.03
C GLY A 260 5.54 13.45 1.98
N ASP A 261 6.07 13.12 0.80
CA ASP A 261 7.02 12.02 0.59
C ASP A 261 8.27 12.12 1.47
N PHE A 262 8.85 10.95 1.78
CA PHE A 262 10.19 10.87 2.36
C PHE A 262 11.22 11.56 1.46
N LEU A 263 12.21 12.21 2.07
CA LEU A 263 13.29 12.85 1.33
C LEU A 263 14.15 11.84 0.58
N ASN A 264 14.28 10.63 1.14
CA ASN A 264 14.96 9.50 0.53
C ASN A 264 13.99 8.33 0.42
N PRO A 265 14.01 7.57 -0.70
CA PRO A 265 13.22 6.35 -0.79
C PRO A 265 13.50 5.40 0.37
N THR A 266 12.45 4.73 0.85
CA THR A 266 12.58 3.64 1.81
C THR A 266 13.52 2.58 1.23
N PRO A 267 14.56 2.14 1.97
CA PRO A 267 15.42 1.06 1.49
C PRO A 267 14.62 -0.24 1.29
N ALA A 268 14.96 -1.01 0.26
CA ALA A 268 14.38 -2.34 0.05
C ALA A 268 14.79 -3.31 1.18
N TYR A 269 13.89 -4.23 1.50
CA TYR A 269 13.97 -5.16 2.63
C TYR A 269 14.89 -6.34 2.32
N GLN A 270 15.85 -6.60 3.19
CA GLN A 270 16.69 -7.79 3.05
C GLN A 270 15.93 -9.03 3.54
N ASP A 271 15.65 -9.95 2.62
CA ASP A 271 14.97 -11.20 2.93
C ASP A 271 15.88 -12.17 3.68
N ASN A 272 15.25 -12.96 4.56
CA ASN A 272 15.80 -14.23 5.00
C ASN A 272 15.54 -15.35 3.96
N GLN A 273 16.04 -16.54 4.26
CA GLN A 273 15.92 -17.71 3.37
C GLN A 273 14.46 -18.08 3.05
N ALA A 274 13.60 -18.15 4.07
CA ALA A 274 12.19 -18.52 3.91
C ALA A 274 11.41 -17.44 3.13
N GLN A 275 11.66 -16.18 3.43
CA GLN A 275 11.09 -15.04 2.71
C GLN A 275 11.53 -15.04 1.24
N THR A 276 12.79 -15.38 0.95
CA THR A 276 13.28 -15.47 -0.43
C THR A 276 12.55 -16.53 -1.25
N GLU A 277 12.36 -17.71 -0.67
CA GLU A 277 11.62 -18.80 -1.30
C GLU A 277 10.14 -18.45 -1.48
N PHE A 278 9.56 -17.78 -0.49
CA PHE A 278 8.19 -17.31 -0.51
C PHE A 278 7.96 -16.28 -1.61
N TRP A 279 8.73 -15.19 -1.66
CA TRP A 279 8.54 -14.15 -2.68
C TRP A 279 8.79 -14.65 -4.10
N ALA A 280 9.79 -15.51 -4.28
CA ALA A 280 10.01 -16.16 -5.57
C ALA A 280 8.80 -16.99 -6.02
N THR A 281 8.11 -17.63 -5.07
CA THR A 281 6.90 -18.40 -5.31
C THR A 281 5.69 -17.51 -5.56
N PHE A 282 5.48 -16.50 -4.72
CA PHE A 282 4.40 -15.53 -4.82
C PHE A 282 4.38 -14.88 -6.20
N ILE A 283 5.51 -14.32 -6.63
CA ILE A 283 5.67 -13.70 -7.94
C ILE A 283 5.38 -14.70 -9.07
N ALA A 284 5.94 -15.90 -8.98
CA ALA A 284 5.74 -16.93 -9.99
C ALA A 284 4.28 -17.36 -10.11
N GLN A 285 3.60 -17.56 -8.98
CA GLN A 285 2.22 -18.02 -8.93
C GLN A 285 1.25 -16.92 -9.37
N SER A 286 1.42 -15.67 -8.93
CA SER A 286 0.66 -14.51 -9.41
C SER A 286 0.69 -14.42 -10.94
N ASN A 287 1.89 -14.53 -11.53
CA ASN A 287 2.07 -14.45 -12.97
C ASN A 287 1.51 -15.67 -13.73
N ALA A 288 1.72 -16.87 -13.22
CA ALA A 288 1.28 -18.10 -13.87
C ALA A 288 -0.25 -18.26 -13.81
N LEU A 289 -0.85 -18.01 -12.65
CA LEU A 289 -2.28 -18.13 -12.43
C LEU A 289 -3.06 -17.03 -13.14
N GLY A 290 -2.55 -15.79 -13.16
CA GLY A 290 -3.14 -14.72 -13.97
C GLY A 290 -3.22 -15.07 -15.45
N LYS A 291 -2.11 -15.58 -16.02
CA LYS A 291 -2.07 -16.07 -17.42
C LYS A 291 -3.04 -17.22 -17.66
N ALA A 292 -3.12 -18.17 -16.72
CA ALA A 292 -4.04 -19.31 -16.81
C ALA A 292 -5.51 -18.86 -16.75
N ALA A 293 -5.84 -17.89 -15.91
CA ALA A 293 -7.18 -17.32 -15.80
C ALA A 293 -7.62 -16.64 -17.10
N ILE A 294 -6.76 -15.80 -17.69
CA ILE A 294 -7.02 -15.16 -18.98
C ILE A 294 -7.25 -16.22 -20.07
N ALA A 295 -6.44 -17.27 -20.11
CA ALA A 295 -6.58 -18.34 -21.10
C ALA A 295 -7.91 -19.10 -20.93
N ALA A 296 -8.27 -19.47 -19.70
CA ALA A 296 -9.48 -20.22 -19.38
C ALA A 296 -10.76 -19.44 -19.72
N VAL A 297 -10.85 -18.17 -19.36
CA VAL A 297 -12.02 -17.34 -19.69
C VAL A 297 -12.10 -17.03 -21.19
N LYS A 298 -10.95 -16.91 -21.86
CA LYS A 298 -10.90 -16.63 -23.31
C LYS A 298 -11.45 -17.80 -24.12
N SER A 299 -11.09 -19.04 -23.74
CA SER A 299 -11.60 -20.27 -24.37
C SER A 299 -13.03 -20.62 -23.96
N GLY A 300 -13.52 -20.09 -22.84
CA GLY A 300 -14.81 -20.47 -22.26
C GLY A 300 -14.81 -21.90 -21.71
N ASP A 301 -13.63 -22.43 -21.36
CA ASP A 301 -13.47 -23.79 -20.85
C ASP A 301 -13.81 -23.84 -19.34
N ALA A 302 -14.98 -24.40 -19.04
CA ALA A 302 -15.46 -24.52 -17.66
C ALA A 302 -14.56 -25.41 -16.78
N ALA A 303 -13.92 -26.44 -17.34
CA ALA A 303 -13.02 -27.30 -16.57
C ALA A 303 -11.72 -26.55 -16.25
N ALA A 304 -11.18 -25.80 -17.21
CA ALA A 304 -10.01 -24.94 -16.97
C ALA A 304 -10.31 -23.84 -15.94
N MET A 305 -11.47 -23.17 -16.04
CA MET A 305 -11.86 -22.15 -15.04
C MET A 305 -12.03 -22.75 -13.64
N ALA A 306 -12.59 -23.96 -13.53
CA ALA A 306 -12.73 -24.65 -12.25
C ALA A 306 -11.36 -25.04 -11.65
N GLN A 307 -10.42 -25.49 -12.48
CA GLN A 307 -9.06 -25.80 -12.04
C GLN A 307 -8.34 -24.54 -11.55
N VAL A 308 -8.34 -23.46 -12.35
CA VAL A 308 -7.72 -22.18 -11.97
C VAL A 308 -8.36 -21.63 -10.70
N THR A 309 -9.68 -21.79 -10.51
CA THR A 309 -10.35 -21.41 -9.27
C THR A 309 -9.79 -22.17 -8.06
N ALA A 310 -9.62 -23.49 -8.15
CA ALA A 310 -9.05 -24.28 -7.06
C ALA A 310 -7.59 -23.89 -6.75
N ASP A 311 -6.82 -23.59 -7.80
CA ASP A 311 -5.42 -23.19 -7.69
C ASP A 311 -5.28 -21.81 -7.04
N LEU A 312 -6.11 -20.83 -7.44
CA LEU A 312 -6.14 -19.49 -6.82
C LEU A 312 -6.55 -19.57 -5.34
N MET A 313 -7.52 -20.41 -4.98
CA MET A 313 -7.93 -20.58 -3.59
C MET A 313 -6.84 -21.27 -2.74
N THR A 314 -6.06 -22.16 -3.34
CA THR A 314 -4.89 -22.77 -2.69
C THR A 314 -3.79 -21.73 -2.51
N PHE A 315 -3.46 -20.97 -3.56
CA PHE A 315 -2.48 -19.89 -3.51
C PHE A 315 -2.81 -18.88 -2.42
N LYS A 316 -4.05 -18.35 -2.41
CA LYS A 316 -4.52 -17.43 -1.36
C LYS A 316 -4.31 -18.00 0.04
N LYS A 317 -4.67 -19.27 0.23
CA LYS A 317 -4.50 -19.92 1.53
C LYS A 317 -3.02 -20.04 1.92
N ASP A 318 -2.17 -20.47 1.00
CA ASP A 318 -0.75 -20.69 1.27
C ASP A 318 -0.04 -19.38 1.62
N VAL A 319 -0.40 -18.25 0.98
CA VAL A 319 0.17 -16.95 1.33
C VAL A 319 -0.29 -16.46 2.69
N THR A 320 -1.58 -16.60 3.02
CA THR A 320 -2.12 -16.23 4.33
C THR A 320 -1.51 -17.06 5.46
N ASP A 321 -1.32 -18.37 5.22
CA ASP A 321 -0.69 -19.26 6.20
C ASP A 321 0.79 -18.90 6.42
N PHE A 322 1.52 -18.52 5.35
CA PHE A 322 2.91 -18.09 5.47
C PHE A 322 3.04 -16.78 6.25
N ASP A 323 2.20 -15.80 5.92
CA ASP A 323 2.17 -14.49 6.55
C ASP A 323 1.92 -14.58 8.06
N ALA A 324 0.85 -15.30 8.45
CA ALA A 324 0.55 -15.59 9.85
C ALA A 324 1.66 -16.39 10.57
N ALA A 325 2.43 -17.22 9.84
CA ALA A 325 3.54 -17.98 10.39
C ALA A 325 4.81 -17.13 10.61
N GLN A 326 5.01 -16.06 9.84
CA GLN A 326 6.07 -15.08 10.11
C GLN A 326 5.71 -14.24 11.34
N GLY A 327 4.48 -13.71 11.40
CA GLY A 327 4.03 -12.86 12.49
C GLY A 327 4.82 -11.55 12.62
N GLY A 328 4.62 -10.85 13.73
CA GLY A 328 5.38 -9.63 14.06
C GLY A 328 5.30 -8.57 12.98
N ILE A 329 6.44 -7.91 12.70
CA ILE A 329 6.50 -6.82 11.73
C ILE A 329 6.38 -7.31 10.28
N PHE A 330 6.75 -8.55 9.97
CA PHE A 330 6.52 -9.09 8.63
C PHE A 330 5.03 -9.11 8.36
N GLN A 331 4.26 -9.71 9.28
CA GLN A 331 2.82 -9.81 9.14
C GLN A 331 2.17 -8.42 9.14
N ALA A 332 2.54 -7.55 10.08
CA ALA A 332 2.01 -6.19 10.14
C ALA A 332 2.29 -5.35 8.88
N ARG A 333 3.22 -5.78 8.04
CA ARG A 333 3.59 -5.11 6.78
C ARG A 333 2.94 -5.68 5.53
N PHE A 334 2.52 -6.93 5.61
CA PHE A 334 2.07 -7.68 4.45
C PHE A 334 0.67 -8.24 4.62
N ASP A 335 -0.01 -8.00 5.74
CA ASP A 335 -1.41 -8.34 5.93
C ASP A 335 -2.26 -7.69 4.80
N ASN A 336 -1.94 -6.46 4.40
CA ASN A 336 -2.56 -5.72 3.30
C ASN A 336 -2.39 -6.41 1.93
N GLU A 337 -1.32 -7.16 1.66
CA GLU A 337 -1.18 -7.98 0.44
C GLU A 337 -1.59 -9.45 0.61
N LEU A 338 -1.46 -10.03 1.80
CA LEU A 338 -1.48 -11.48 2.02
C LEU A 338 -2.62 -12.00 2.92
N LEU A 339 -3.31 -11.14 3.68
CA LEU A 339 -4.35 -11.55 4.65
C LEU A 339 -5.69 -11.91 4.01
N GLY A 340 -5.70 -13.04 3.30
CA GLY A 340 -6.91 -13.74 2.88
C GLY A 340 -7.82 -12.89 1.99
N ASP A 341 -9.07 -12.72 2.42
CA ASP A 341 -10.06 -11.94 1.66
C ASP A 341 -9.90 -10.42 1.86
N GLN A 342 -9.15 -9.97 2.87
CA GLN A 342 -8.97 -8.55 3.18
C GLN A 342 -7.77 -7.92 2.47
N SER A 343 -7.08 -8.70 1.63
CA SER A 343 -5.83 -8.29 1.02
C SER A 343 -5.99 -7.91 -0.45
N THR A 344 -5.00 -7.22 -1.02
CA THR A 344 -4.95 -6.90 -2.45
C THR A 344 -5.02 -8.16 -3.32
N LEU A 345 -4.29 -9.22 -2.96
CA LEU A 345 -4.41 -10.53 -3.62
C LEU A 345 -5.84 -11.11 -3.49
N GLY A 346 -6.44 -11.00 -2.31
CA GLY A 346 -7.83 -11.40 -2.08
C GLY A 346 -8.81 -10.73 -3.06
N ALA A 347 -8.69 -9.41 -3.21
CA ALA A 347 -9.52 -8.61 -4.11
C ALA A 347 -9.31 -9.01 -5.60
N GLU A 348 -8.06 -9.21 -6.02
CA GLU A 348 -7.72 -9.66 -7.37
C GLU A 348 -8.34 -11.02 -7.69
N ILE A 349 -8.18 -11.99 -6.76
CA ILE A 349 -8.76 -13.32 -6.90
C ILE A 349 -10.28 -13.23 -6.97
N ALA A 350 -10.92 -12.46 -6.09
CA ALA A 350 -12.37 -12.27 -6.10
C ALA A 350 -12.87 -11.74 -7.46
N LYS A 351 -12.14 -10.81 -8.07
CA LYS A 351 -12.48 -10.25 -9.39
C LYS A 351 -12.22 -11.22 -10.55
N ILE A 352 -11.21 -12.08 -10.47
CA ILE A 352 -11.06 -13.19 -11.43
C ILE A 352 -12.26 -14.14 -11.34
N LEU A 353 -12.68 -14.51 -10.12
CA LEU A 353 -13.82 -15.41 -9.91
C LEU A 353 -15.14 -14.79 -10.38
N GLU A 354 -15.36 -13.49 -10.12
CA GLU A 354 -16.50 -12.72 -10.65
C GLU A 354 -16.48 -12.73 -12.19
N GLY A 355 -15.31 -12.53 -12.79
CA GLY A 355 -15.11 -12.58 -14.24
C GLY A 355 -15.43 -13.95 -14.84
N PHE A 356 -15.07 -15.06 -14.17
CA PHE A 356 -15.48 -16.40 -14.58
C PHE A 356 -16.98 -16.61 -14.50
N GLN A 357 -17.62 -16.17 -13.41
CA GLN A 357 -19.06 -16.32 -13.20
C GLN A 357 -19.88 -15.53 -14.23
N THR A 358 -19.41 -14.35 -14.60
CA THR A 358 -20.11 -13.43 -15.53
C THR A 358 -19.69 -13.59 -16.99
N GLY A 359 -18.60 -14.33 -17.26
CA GLY A 359 -17.96 -14.38 -18.57
C GLY A 359 -17.24 -13.08 -18.97
N ASN A 360 -16.97 -12.19 -18.01
CA ASN A 360 -16.34 -10.89 -18.27
C ASN A 360 -14.82 -11.03 -18.42
N LYS A 361 -14.37 -11.21 -19.67
CA LYS A 361 -12.96 -11.37 -20.04
C LYS A 361 -12.08 -10.16 -19.68
N ALA A 362 -12.64 -8.95 -19.79
CA ALA A 362 -11.91 -7.73 -19.48
C ALA A 362 -11.64 -7.62 -17.97
N LEU A 363 -12.60 -8.05 -17.14
CA LEU A 363 -12.41 -8.09 -15.69
C LEU A 363 -11.34 -9.10 -15.27
N VAL A 364 -11.35 -10.30 -15.84
CA VAL A 364 -10.30 -11.30 -15.58
C VAL A 364 -8.93 -10.79 -16.00
N ALA A 365 -8.82 -10.13 -17.15
CA ALA A 365 -7.55 -9.55 -17.61
C ALA A 365 -7.06 -8.45 -16.66
N ALA A 366 -7.94 -7.50 -16.30
CA ALA A 366 -7.58 -6.42 -15.38
C ALA A 366 -7.13 -6.94 -14.00
N ALA A 367 -7.84 -7.93 -13.44
CA ALA A 367 -7.48 -8.52 -12.16
C ALA A 367 -6.17 -9.32 -12.23
N ALA A 368 -5.91 -10.02 -13.34
CA ALA A 368 -4.64 -10.71 -13.57
C ALA A 368 -3.46 -9.74 -13.76
N ASP A 369 -3.68 -8.63 -14.46
CA ASP A 369 -2.67 -7.57 -14.62
C ASP A 369 -2.37 -6.90 -13.27
N GLN A 370 -3.38 -6.71 -12.41
CA GLN A 370 -3.20 -6.18 -11.06
C GLN A 370 -2.41 -7.14 -10.17
N MET A 371 -2.75 -8.44 -10.21
CA MET A 371 -2.01 -9.48 -9.48
C MET A 371 -0.54 -9.58 -9.88
N HIS A 372 -0.23 -9.32 -11.16
CA HIS A 372 1.15 -9.17 -11.61
C HIS A 372 1.81 -7.89 -11.05
N GLN A 373 1.12 -6.75 -11.08
CA GLN A 373 1.65 -5.48 -10.56
C GLN A 373 1.93 -5.54 -9.05
N ASN A 374 1.01 -6.13 -8.27
CA ASN A 374 1.18 -6.37 -6.85
C ASN A 374 2.40 -7.26 -6.57
N ALA A 375 2.57 -8.35 -7.33
CA ALA A 375 3.77 -9.17 -7.27
C ALA A 375 5.06 -8.43 -7.64
N ALA A 376 4.99 -7.56 -8.66
CA ALA A 376 6.13 -6.79 -9.11
C ALA A 376 6.57 -5.76 -8.08
N ASP A 377 5.61 -5.14 -7.40
CA ASP A 377 5.93 -4.20 -6.35
C ASP A 377 6.58 -4.88 -5.14
N VAL A 378 5.96 -5.92 -4.60
CA VAL A 378 6.54 -6.66 -3.48
C VAL A 378 7.94 -7.19 -3.83
N GLY A 379 8.14 -7.65 -5.07
CA GLY A 379 9.46 -8.03 -5.56
C GLY A 379 10.44 -6.85 -5.73
N GLY A 380 9.97 -5.63 -5.96
CA GLY A 380 10.78 -4.41 -6.02
C GLY A 380 11.17 -3.89 -4.64
N ASN A 381 10.31 -4.10 -3.65
CA ASN A 381 10.52 -3.72 -2.26
C ASN A 381 11.41 -4.72 -1.51
N ASN A 382 11.66 -5.93 -2.04
CA ASN A 382 12.46 -6.95 -1.38
C ASN A 382 13.75 -7.29 -2.13
N ILE A 383 14.80 -7.56 -1.36
CA ILE A 383 16.11 -8.02 -1.82
C ILE A 383 16.26 -9.48 -1.37
N PRO A 384 16.41 -10.44 -2.29
CA PRO A 384 16.58 -11.84 -1.91
C PRO A 384 17.89 -12.04 -1.12
N VAL A 385 17.94 -13.09 -0.28
CA VAL A 385 19.09 -13.37 0.61
C VAL A 385 20.42 -13.57 -0.13
N ASN A 386 20.36 -13.95 -1.40
CA ASN A 386 21.52 -14.11 -2.28
C ASN A 386 21.96 -12.80 -2.98
N GLY A 387 21.30 -11.68 -2.67
CA GLY A 387 21.51 -10.35 -3.25
C GLY A 387 20.93 -10.20 -4.66
N GLY A 388 20.87 -8.96 -5.15
CA GLY A 388 20.29 -8.62 -6.45
C GLY A 388 18.83 -8.20 -6.34
N ALA A 389 18.04 -8.46 -7.39
CA ALA A 389 16.63 -8.12 -7.46
C ALA A 389 15.84 -9.29 -8.04
N TYR A 390 14.58 -9.43 -7.60
CA TYR A 390 13.67 -10.41 -8.18
C TYR A 390 13.36 -10.09 -9.66
N ASN A 391 13.29 -11.12 -10.49
CA ASN A 391 12.71 -11.02 -11.81
C ASN A 391 11.18 -11.11 -11.71
N VAL A 392 10.55 -9.95 -11.65
CA VAL A 392 9.10 -9.79 -11.42
C VAL A 392 8.22 -10.39 -12.52
N ASP A 393 8.77 -10.68 -13.71
CA ASP A 393 8.05 -11.30 -14.83
C ASP A 393 8.10 -12.84 -14.81
N GLY A 394 8.86 -13.42 -13.87
CA GLY A 394 9.07 -14.87 -13.79
C GLY A 394 7.76 -15.63 -13.54
N THR A 395 7.58 -16.76 -14.22
CA THR A 395 6.42 -17.66 -14.04
C THR A 395 6.77 -18.94 -13.30
N THR A 396 8.03 -19.07 -12.88
CA THR A 396 8.52 -20.12 -11.99
C THR A 396 9.47 -19.49 -10.99
N ALA A 397 9.56 -20.04 -9.77
CA ALA A 397 10.49 -19.53 -8.76
C ALA A 397 11.94 -19.49 -9.29
N ALA A 398 12.31 -20.45 -10.13
CA ALA A 398 13.60 -20.46 -10.82
C ALA A 398 13.80 -19.26 -11.75
N GLN A 399 12.78 -18.87 -12.52
CA GLN A 399 12.84 -17.68 -13.37
C GLN A 399 12.85 -16.39 -12.56
N VAL A 400 12.10 -16.34 -11.46
CA VAL A 400 12.03 -15.18 -10.56
C VAL A 400 13.38 -14.94 -9.88
N LEU A 401 14.09 -16.00 -9.50
CA LEU A 401 15.44 -15.93 -8.95
C LEU A 401 16.55 -15.88 -10.01
N ALA A 402 16.19 -15.98 -11.30
CA ALA A 402 17.16 -15.97 -12.39
C ALA A 402 17.51 -14.53 -12.79
N THR A 403 18.23 -13.80 -11.94
CA THR A 403 18.76 -12.47 -12.27
C THR A 403 20.18 -12.24 -11.72
N THR A 404 20.89 -11.38 -12.45
CA THR A 404 22.34 -11.25 -12.60
C THR A 404 23.07 -10.70 -11.38
N GLY A 405 23.81 -11.56 -10.66
CA GLY A 405 24.73 -11.17 -9.59
C GLY A 405 25.04 -12.26 -8.56
N GLY A 406 24.23 -13.33 -8.51
CA GLY A 406 24.31 -14.36 -7.48
C GLY A 406 25.64 -15.14 -7.46
N GLY A 407 26.34 -15.07 -6.32
CA GLY A 407 27.42 -15.98 -5.97
C GLY A 407 26.93 -17.44 -5.80
N ALA A 408 27.83 -18.33 -5.35
CA ALA A 408 27.56 -19.77 -5.23
C ALA A 408 26.29 -20.14 -4.41
N ASP A 409 25.86 -19.26 -3.50
CA ASP A 409 24.68 -19.46 -2.66
C ASP A 409 23.36 -19.35 -3.45
N ALA A 410 23.32 -18.52 -4.50
CA ALA A 410 22.16 -18.42 -5.39
C ALA A 410 21.88 -19.74 -6.14
N ALA A 411 22.94 -20.43 -6.55
CA ALA A 411 22.83 -21.70 -7.25
C ALA A 411 22.43 -22.86 -6.31
N ALA A 412 22.88 -22.83 -5.05
CA ALA A 412 22.50 -23.80 -4.04
C ALA A 412 21.03 -23.65 -3.62
N LEU A 413 20.55 -22.41 -3.45
CA LEU A 413 19.15 -22.11 -3.20
C LEU A 413 18.26 -22.55 -4.38
N LEU A 414 18.64 -22.18 -5.60
CA LEU A 414 17.93 -22.63 -6.80
C LEU A 414 17.86 -24.16 -6.89
N ALA A 415 18.93 -24.87 -6.50
CA ALA A 415 18.95 -26.33 -6.44
C ALA A 415 18.05 -26.90 -5.32
N ALA A 416 17.93 -26.23 -4.17
CA ALA A 416 17.05 -26.63 -3.08
C ALA A 416 15.57 -26.46 -3.45
N ILE A 417 15.20 -25.31 -4.03
CA ILE A 417 13.83 -25.02 -4.50
C ILE A 417 13.42 -26.01 -5.59
N THR A 418 14.32 -26.30 -6.54
CA THR A 418 14.04 -27.27 -7.62
C THR A 418 14.04 -28.73 -7.17
N ALA A 419 14.63 -29.05 -6.02
CA ALA A 419 14.68 -30.39 -5.45
C ALA A 419 13.55 -30.69 -4.45
N ALA A 420 12.78 -29.69 -4.00
CA ALA A 420 11.63 -29.88 -3.12
C ALA A 420 10.49 -30.63 -3.85
N PRO A 421 10.15 -31.88 -3.47
CA PRO A 421 9.07 -32.61 -4.09
C PRO A 421 7.73 -32.08 -3.54
N GLY A 422 6.99 -31.34 -4.37
CA GLY A 422 5.56 -31.11 -4.19
C GLY A 422 5.07 -29.71 -3.87
N THR A 423 5.92 -28.68 -3.78
CA THR A 423 5.45 -27.32 -3.39
C THR A 423 5.42 -26.26 -4.47
N ASN A 424 6.02 -26.41 -5.65
CA ASN A 424 5.89 -25.38 -6.69
C ASN A 424 6.17 -25.94 -8.08
N VAL A 425 5.12 -26.18 -8.86
CA VAL A 425 4.87 -25.68 -10.22
C VAL A 425 3.56 -26.32 -10.65
N ILE A 426 2.48 -25.55 -10.76
CA ILE A 426 1.30 -25.98 -11.53
C ILE A 426 1.72 -25.94 -13.00
N MET A 427 2.37 -27.01 -13.45
CA MET A 427 2.58 -27.25 -14.88
C MET A 427 1.21 -27.55 -15.45
N LEU A 428 0.63 -26.58 -16.18
CA LEU A 428 -0.51 -26.85 -17.03
C LEU A 428 -0.11 -27.98 -17.99
N ALA A 429 -0.61 -29.18 -17.76
CA ALA A 429 -0.44 -30.30 -18.67
C ALA A 429 -1.27 -30.00 -19.94
N GLY A 430 -0.64 -29.42 -20.98
CA GLY A 430 -1.33 -29.28 -22.27
C GLY A 430 -0.81 -28.26 -23.27
N ALA A 431 0.46 -28.32 -23.66
CA ALA A 431 0.90 -27.73 -24.94
C ALA A 431 2.08 -28.52 -25.54
N MET A 432 1.87 -29.82 -25.78
CA MET A 432 2.71 -30.57 -26.73
C MET A 432 2.01 -30.55 -28.10
N PRO A 433 2.70 -30.19 -29.20
CA PRO A 433 2.13 -30.29 -30.53
C PRO A 433 2.03 -31.76 -30.92
N SER A 434 0.81 -32.25 -31.12
CA SER A 434 0.59 -33.60 -31.66
C SER A 434 1.10 -33.66 -33.10
N SER A 435 2.23 -34.32 -33.29
CA SER A 435 2.78 -34.72 -34.58
C SER A 435 1.98 -35.89 -35.14
N HIS A 436 0.92 -35.63 -35.89
CA HIS A 436 0.33 -36.61 -36.79
C HIS A 436 0.24 -36.06 -38.22
N ALA A 437 1.18 -36.53 -39.04
CA ALA A 437 1.07 -36.46 -40.48
C ALA A 437 0.03 -37.50 -40.96
N SER A 438 -0.99 -37.06 -41.69
CA SER A 438 -1.24 -37.50 -43.07
C SER A 438 -2.52 -36.92 -43.68
N ALA A 439 -2.36 -36.38 -44.89
CA ALA A 439 -3.25 -36.32 -46.06
C ALA A 439 -4.70 -35.78 -45.94
N GLY A 440 -4.99 -34.72 -46.71
CA GLY A 440 -6.33 -34.14 -46.95
C GLY A 440 -7.28 -34.98 -47.84
N PRO A 441 -8.32 -34.43 -48.51
CA PRO A 441 -8.50 -33.02 -48.92
C PRO A 441 -9.91 -32.38 -48.73
N ALA A 442 -9.90 -31.04 -48.80
CA ALA A 442 -10.88 -30.07 -49.33
C ALA A 442 -12.41 -30.30 -49.21
N MET A 443 -13.12 -29.31 -48.63
CA MET A 443 -14.11 -28.49 -49.38
C MET A 443 -14.65 -27.26 -48.62
N ALA A 444 -14.74 -26.16 -49.38
CA ALA A 444 -15.73 -25.08 -49.41
C ALA A 444 -15.92 -24.09 -48.24
N ALA A 445 -15.83 -22.81 -48.64
CA ALA A 445 -16.01 -21.58 -47.89
C ALA A 445 -17.47 -21.29 -47.48
N MET A 446 -17.63 -20.47 -46.44
CA MET A 446 -18.72 -19.48 -46.33
C MET A 446 -18.30 -18.28 -45.47
N GLU A 447 -18.68 -17.11 -45.95
CA GLU A 447 -18.34 -15.75 -45.51
C GLU A 447 -18.65 -15.42 -44.04
N ALA A 448 -17.77 -14.62 -43.44
CA ALA A 448 -18.02 -13.87 -42.21
C ALA A 448 -18.45 -12.43 -42.55
N PRO A 449 -19.40 -11.80 -41.83
CA PRO A 449 -19.63 -10.37 -41.94
C PRO A 449 -18.49 -9.61 -41.26
N GLN A 450 -17.86 -8.71 -42.01
CA GLN A 450 -16.92 -7.71 -41.48
C GLN A 450 -17.64 -6.78 -40.51
N LEU A 451 -17.17 -6.73 -39.26
CA LEU A 451 -17.35 -5.57 -38.39
C LEU A 451 -16.04 -4.79 -38.39
N ASP A 452 -16.16 -3.55 -38.85
CA ASP A 452 -15.13 -2.53 -38.94
C ASP A 452 -14.52 -2.25 -37.56
N MET A 453 -13.31 -2.79 -37.33
CA MET A 453 -12.44 -2.40 -36.24
C MET A 453 -11.50 -1.31 -36.75
N SER A 454 -11.93 -0.06 -36.65
CA SER A 454 -11.00 1.06 -36.69
C SER A 454 -11.27 1.96 -35.49
N GLN A 455 -10.20 2.22 -34.74
CA GLN A 455 -10.10 3.06 -33.53
C GLN A 455 -10.33 2.38 -32.17
N ILE A 456 -9.46 1.41 -31.85
CA ILE A 456 -8.92 1.29 -30.49
C ILE A 456 -7.41 1.47 -30.63
N GLU A 457 -6.96 2.73 -30.73
CA GLU A 457 -5.57 3.04 -30.43
C GLU A 457 -5.39 2.82 -28.93
N MET A 458 -4.85 1.65 -28.58
CA MET A 458 -4.28 1.41 -27.26
C MET A 458 -3.12 2.39 -27.09
N SER A 459 -3.33 3.45 -26.31
CA SER A 459 -2.24 4.18 -25.71
C SER A 459 -1.56 3.26 -24.68
N GLN A 460 -0.58 2.48 -25.14
CA GLN A 460 0.47 1.94 -24.29
C GLN A 460 1.29 3.12 -23.77
N GLN A 461 0.81 3.78 -22.71
CA GLN A 461 1.66 4.57 -21.85
C GLN A 461 2.11 3.65 -20.72
N HIS A 462 3.32 3.15 -20.84
CA HIS A 462 4.09 2.59 -19.74
C HIS A 462 4.35 3.72 -18.74
N ALA A 463 3.44 3.91 -17.80
CA ALA A 463 3.73 4.64 -16.59
C ALA A 463 4.22 3.60 -15.57
N HIS A 464 5.53 3.64 -15.30
CA HIS A 464 6.10 2.96 -14.15
C HIS A 464 5.56 3.67 -12.90
N HIS A 465 4.38 3.27 -12.45
CA HIS A 465 3.85 3.67 -11.16
C HIS A 465 4.47 2.72 -10.14
N HIS A 466 5.38 3.26 -9.32
CA HIS A 466 5.68 2.67 -8.02
C HIS A 466 4.36 2.67 -7.25
N MET A 467 3.77 1.50 -7.06
CA MET A 467 2.56 1.30 -6.27
C MET A 467 3.02 0.43 -5.12
N TRP A 468 2.74 0.82 -3.86
CA TRP A 468 2.95 0.07 -2.60
C TRP A 468 4.39 0.09 -2.02
N ALA A 469 4.54 0.43 -0.72
CA ALA A 469 5.79 0.34 0.07
C ALA A 469 5.56 0.52 1.59
#